data_AF-A0A1Y0HUF1-F1
#
_entry.id   AF-A0A1Y0HUF1-F1
#
_cell.length_a   1.000
_cell.length_b   1.000
_cell.length_c   1.000
_cell.angle_alpha   90.00
_cell.angle_beta   90.00
_cell.angle_gamma   90.00
#
_symmetry.space_group_name_H-M   'P 1'
#
loop_
_entity.id
_entity.type
_entity.pdbx_description
1 polymer ?
#
loop_
_entity_poly.entity_id
_entity_poly.type
_entity_poly.pdbx_seq_one_letter_code
_entity_poly.pdbx_strand_id
1 'polypeptide(L)'
;MSSSSPPPPPCVAAPFGVSLARTRVLTAQDDVARAGAALVAPDLPWAGRARASYDDAATERRAGLLRLGMLLDSCLLRLDALTVLAEAEVTRIRAELAAAGVP
;
A
#
# COMPACT_ATOMS: atom_id res chain seq x y z
N MET A 1 43.76 -17.39 -14.31
CA MET A 1 43.10 -16.07 -14.38
C MET A 1 41.76 -16.21 -13.68
N SER A 2 41.65 -15.68 -12.47
CA SER A 2 40.42 -15.78 -11.66
C SER A 2 39.41 -14.76 -12.18
N SER A 3 38.38 -15.21 -12.88
CA SER A 3 37.24 -14.38 -13.26
C SER A 3 36.30 -14.26 -12.06
N SER A 4 36.37 -13.16 -11.31
CA SER A 4 35.32 -12.83 -10.34
C SER A 4 34.12 -12.28 -11.11
N SER A 5 33.07 -13.09 -11.28
CA SER A 5 31.79 -12.56 -11.72
C SER A 5 31.26 -11.57 -10.66
N PRO A 6 30.74 -10.41 -11.07
CA PRO A 6 30.09 -9.49 -10.14
C PRO A 6 28.88 -10.17 -9.49
N PRO A 7 28.55 -9.82 -8.22
CA PRO A 7 27.40 -10.39 -7.55
C PRO A 7 26.12 -10.06 -8.34
N PRO A 8 25.16 -10.99 -8.43
CA PRO A 8 23.90 -10.73 -9.11
C PRO A 8 23.19 -9.55 -8.44
N PRO A 9 22.50 -8.69 -9.21
CA PRO A 9 21.72 -7.60 -8.64
C PRO A 9 20.68 -8.16 -7.67
N PRO A 10 20.36 -7.44 -6.57
CA PRO A 10 19.35 -7.88 -5.63
C PRO A 10 18.03 -8.03 -6.38
N CYS A 11 17.41 -9.20 -6.25
CA CYS A 11 16.08 -9.48 -6.76
C CYS A 11 15.06 -8.68 -5.92
N VAL A 12 14.92 -7.37 -6.18
CA VAL A 12 13.86 -6.59 -5.54
C VAL A 12 12.56 -7.03 -6.19
N ALA A 13 11.81 -7.89 -5.51
CA ALA A 13 10.49 -8.29 -5.97
C ALA A 13 9.67 -7.02 -6.24
N ALA A 14 9.05 -6.93 -7.42
CA ALA A 14 8.16 -5.83 -7.72
C ALA A 14 7.06 -5.79 -6.64
N PRO A 15 6.74 -4.61 -6.09
CA PRO A 15 5.72 -4.53 -5.05
C PRO A 15 4.41 -5.08 -5.59
N PHE A 16 3.68 -5.82 -4.75
CA PHE A 16 2.36 -6.34 -5.10
C PHE A 16 1.49 -5.21 -5.63
N GLY A 17 0.66 -5.47 -6.65
CA GLY A 17 -0.26 -4.47 -7.22
C GLY A 17 -1.16 -3.80 -6.16
N VAL A 18 -1.41 -4.49 -5.05
CA VAL A 18 -2.09 -3.98 -3.84
C VAL A 18 -1.39 -2.74 -3.25
N SER A 19 -0.06 -2.68 -3.29
CA SER A 19 0.74 -1.54 -2.79
C SER A 19 0.51 -0.27 -3.62
N LEU A 20 0.41 -0.43 -4.94
CA LEU A 20 0.07 0.66 -5.85
C LEU A 20 -1.37 1.12 -5.63
N ALA A 21 -2.31 0.18 -5.48
CA ALA A 21 -3.70 0.48 -5.16
C ALA A 21 -3.82 1.27 -3.85
N ARG A 22 -3.08 0.88 -2.80
CA ARG A 22 -3.02 1.61 -1.53
C ARG A 22 -2.55 3.04 -1.69
N THR A 23 -1.47 3.24 -2.46
CA THR A 23 -0.92 4.58 -2.72
C THR A 23 -1.94 5.50 -3.39
N ARG A 24 -2.69 4.97 -4.37
CA ARG A 24 -3.75 5.72 -5.06
C ARG A 24 -4.89 6.11 -4.11
N VAL A 25 -5.21 5.26 -3.14
CA VAL A 25 -6.28 5.50 -2.17
C VAL A 25 -5.90 6.59 -1.18
N LEU A 26 -4.66 6.56 -0.68
CA LEU A 26 -4.13 7.63 0.16
C LEU A 26 -4.12 8.97 -0.57
N THR A 27 -3.66 8.97 -1.82
CA THR A 27 -3.68 10.18 -2.66
C THR A 27 -5.10 10.72 -2.82
N ALA A 28 -6.08 9.84 -3.08
CA ALA A 28 -7.48 10.24 -3.21
C ALA A 28 -8.07 10.79 -1.89
N GLN A 29 -7.67 10.25 -0.73
CA GLN A 29 -8.07 10.77 0.57
C GLN A 29 -7.50 12.19 0.79
N ASP A 30 -6.23 12.41 0.47
CA ASP A 30 -5.57 13.71 0.58
C ASP A 30 -6.20 14.75 -0.35
N ASP A 31 -6.54 14.37 -1.58
CA ASP A 31 -7.19 15.25 -2.54
C ASP A 31 -8.59 15.68 -2.07
N VAL A 32 -9.35 14.76 -1.46
CA VAL A 32 -10.64 15.09 -0.83
C VAL A 32 -10.46 16.05 0.36
N ALA A 33 -9.43 15.85 1.18
CA ALA A 33 -9.14 16.79 2.27
C ALA A 33 -8.76 18.19 1.74
N ARG A 34 -7.92 18.25 0.70
CA ARG A 34 -7.46 19.49 0.06
C ARG A 34 -8.61 20.26 -0.60
N ALA A 35 -9.48 19.56 -1.34
CA ALA A 35 -10.64 20.17 -1.98
C ALA A 35 -11.63 20.72 -0.95
N GLY A 36 -11.83 20.02 0.17
CA GLY A 36 -12.57 20.57 1.30
C GLY A 36 -11.96 21.88 1.79
N ALA A 37 -10.67 21.88 2.13
CA ALA A 37 -9.95 23.05 2.62
C ALA A 37 -10.04 24.26 1.67
N ALA A 38 -9.99 24.05 0.35
CA ALA A 38 -10.12 25.10 -0.65
C ALA A 38 -11.49 25.82 -0.65
N LEU A 39 -12.54 25.20 -0.10
CA LEU A 39 -13.87 25.81 0.03
C LEU A 39 -13.99 26.74 1.23
N VAL A 40 -12.93 26.88 2.05
CA VAL A 40 -12.89 27.88 3.12
C VAL A 40 -12.57 29.24 2.50
N ALA A 41 -13.59 30.03 2.23
CA ALA A 41 -13.48 31.43 1.83
C ALA A 41 -14.25 32.30 2.85
N PRO A 42 -13.56 32.98 3.78
CA PRO A 42 -14.21 33.70 4.89
C PRO A 42 -15.10 34.87 4.42
N ASP A 43 -14.87 35.39 3.22
CA ASP A 43 -15.47 36.65 2.77
C ASP A 43 -16.70 36.44 1.86
N LEU A 44 -17.06 35.18 1.57
CA LEU A 44 -18.08 34.86 0.58
C LEU A 44 -19.37 34.33 1.24
N PRO A 45 -20.53 34.99 1.02
CA PRO A 45 -21.79 34.64 1.69
C PRO A 45 -22.35 33.26 1.27
N TRP A 46 -21.85 32.68 0.17
CA TRP A 46 -22.22 31.34 -0.29
C TRP A 46 -21.25 30.24 0.18
N ALA A 47 -20.10 30.60 0.75
CA ALA A 47 -19.05 29.63 1.11
C ALA A 47 -19.54 28.57 2.08
N GLY A 48 -20.38 28.94 3.06
CA GLY A 48 -20.98 27.98 4.00
C GLY A 48 -21.87 26.93 3.33
N ARG A 49 -22.69 27.33 2.34
CA ARG A 49 -23.55 26.40 1.59
C ARG A 49 -22.77 25.51 0.63
N ALA A 50 -21.77 26.07 -0.05
CA ALA A 50 -20.87 25.30 -0.91
C ALA A 50 -20.07 24.27 -0.09
N ARG A 51 -19.61 24.66 1.11
CA ARG A 51 -18.92 23.78 2.04
C ARG A 51 -19.82 22.64 2.53
N ALA A 52 -21.03 22.95 2.98
CA ALA A 52 -21.99 21.94 3.45
C ALA A 52 -22.33 20.93 2.35
N SER A 53 -22.66 21.41 1.14
CA SER A 53 -22.96 20.53 0.00
C SER A 53 -21.78 19.66 -0.41
N TYR A 54 -20.56 20.19 -0.32
CA TYR A 54 -19.35 19.40 -0.55
C TYR A 54 -19.13 18.36 0.53
N ASP A 55 -19.26 18.72 1.81
CA ASP A 55 -19.05 17.79 2.92
C ASP A 55 -20.09 16.66 2.91
N ASP A 56 -21.35 16.94 2.57
CA ASP A 56 -22.39 15.91 2.37
C ASP A 56 -21.99 14.94 1.25
N ALA A 57 -21.63 15.45 0.07
CA ALA A 57 -21.21 14.62 -1.07
C ALA A 57 -19.89 13.86 -0.81
N ALA A 58 -18.99 14.44 -0.03
CA ALA A 58 -17.69 13.85 0.29
C ALA A 58 -17.78 12.79 1.39
N THR A 59 -18.79 12.84 2.26
CA THR A 59 -18.90 11.95 3.43
C THR A 59 -18.96 10.48 3.02
N GLU A 60 -19.86 10.12 2.11
CA GLU A 60 -19.99 8.73 1.62
C GLU A 60 -18.71 8.26 0.92
N ARG A 61 -18.08 9.16 0.14
CA ARG A 61 -16.87 8.86 -0.61
C ARG A 61 -15.65 8.67 0.30
N ARG A 62 -15.50 9.50 1.33
CA ARG A 62 -14.47 9.35 2.38
C ARG A 62 -14.65 8.02 3.11
N ALA A 63 -15.87 7.68 3.51
CA ALA A 63 -16.16 6.41 4.18
C ALA A 63 -15.80 5.21 3.28
N GLY A 64 -16.11 5.28 1.99
CA GLY A 64 -15.72 4.26 1.00
C GLY A 64 -14.21 4.13 0.86
N LEU A 65 -13.48 5.25 0.73
CA LEU A 65 -12.02 5.26 0.62
C LEU A 65 -11.35 4.74 1.90
N LEU A 66 -11.89 5.06 3.08
CA LEU A 66 -11.38 4.53 4.36
C LEU A 66 -11.54 3.01 4.45
N ARG A 67 -12.73 2.48 4.11
CA ARG A 67 -12.97 1.03 4.08
C ARG A 67 -12.04 0.31 3.11
N LEU A 68 -11.89 0.87 1.91
CA LEU A 68 -11.01 0.29 0.90
C LEU A 68 -9.53 0.37 1.33
N GLY A 69 -9.11 1.45 1.98
CA GLY A 69 -7.78 1.57 2.60
C GLY A 69 -7.51 0.46 3.62
N MET A 70 -8.44 0.26 4.58
CA MET A 70 -8.32 -0.82 5.58
C MET A 70 -8.25 -2.22 4.96
N LEU A 71 -9.02 -2.48 3.91
CA LEU A 71 -8.97 -3.76 3.19
C LEU A 71 -7.62 -3.97 2.51
N LEU A 72 -7.07 -2.94 1.86
CA LEU A 72 -5.76 -3.01 1.22
C LEU A 72 -4.64 -3.20 2.25
N ASP A 73 -4.71 -2.52 3.40
CA ASP A 73 -3.80 -2.73 4.52
C ASP A 73 -3.86 -4.18 5.02
N SER A 74 -5.06 -4.73 5.20
CA SER A 74 -5.23 -6.13 5.59
C SER A 74 -4.67 -7.10 4.53
N CYS A 75 -4.82 -6.80 3.23
CA CYS A 75 -4.25 -7.62 2.18
C CYS A 75 -2.71 -7.60 2.21
N LEU A 76 -2.10 -6.43 2.42
CA LEU A 76 -0.65 -6.31 2.52
C LEU A 76 -0.08 -7.07 3.72
N LEU A 77 -0.72 -6.96 4.88
CA LEU A 77 -0.31 -7.72 6.07
C LEU A 77 -0.36 -9.23 5.84
N ARG A 78 -1.38 -9.73 5.13
CA ARG A 78 -1.48 -11.16 4.79
C ARG A 78 -0.41 -11.58 3.78
N LEU A 79 -0.11 -10.75 2.79
CA LEU A 79 0.94 -11.04 1.81
C LEU A 79 2.33 -11.06 2.47
N ASP A 80 2.58 -10.15 3.41
CA ASP A 80 3.80 -10.13 4.21
C ASP A 80 3.95 -11.41 5.04
N ALA A 81 2.91 -11.80 5.77
CA ALA A 81 2.90 -13.05 6.53
C ALA A 81 3.14 -14.30 5.65
N LEU A 82 2.52 -14.36 4.47
CA LEU A 82 2.74 -15.46 3.51
C LEU A 82 4.17 -15.46 2.97
N THR A 83 4.77 -14.29 2.77
CA THR A 83 6.16 -14.16 2.31
C THR A 83 7.11 -14.70 3.38
N VAL A 84 6.92 -14.32 4.65
CA VAL A 84 7.71 -14.85 5.78
C VAL A 84 7.58 -16.37 5.92
N LEU A 85 6.37 -16.91 5.77
CA LEU A 85 6.15 -18.36 5.81
C LEU A 85 6.87 -19.08 4.66
N ALA A 86 6.81 -18.52 3.45
CA ALA A 86 7.50 -19.09 2.29
C ALA A 86 9.04 -19.06 2.48
N GLU A 87 9.59 -17.97 3.01
CA GLU A 87 11.02 -17.85 3.31
C GLU A 87 11.48 -18.84 4.39
N ALA A 88 10.69 -19.01 5.44
CA ALA A 88 10.95 -20.01 6.48
C ALA A 88 10.95 -21.43 5.90
N GLU A 89 10.00 -21.74 5.02
CA GLU A 89 9.90 -23.05 4.38
C GLU A 89 11.07 -23.32 3.42
N VAL A 90 11.49 -22.33 2.63
CA VAL A 90 12.70 -22.43 1.79
C VAL A 90 13.94 -22.68 2.66
N THR A 91 14.03 -22.02 3.81
CA THR A 91 15.14 -22.21 4.75
C THR A 91 15.13 -23.62 5.35
N ARG A 92 13.96 -24.14 5.73
CA ARG A 92 13.78 -25.51 6.21
C ARG A 92 14.23 -26.53 5.18
N ILE A 93 13.75 -26.41 3.93
CA ILE A 93 14.12 -27.30 2.83
C ILE A 93 15.63 -27.27 2.57
N ARG A 94 16.26 -26.09 2.57
CA ARG A 94 17.72 -25.96 2.42
C ARG A 94 18.49 -26.63 3.54
N ALA A 95 18.02 -26.52 4.78
CA ALA A 95 18.64 -27.19 5.92
C ALA A 95 18.53 -28.72 5.83
N GLU A 96 17.37 -29.22 5.37
CA GLU A 96 17.14 -30.65 5.16
C GLU A 96 18.03 -31.23 4.04
N LEU A 97 18.17 -30.50 2.93
CA LEU A 97 19.07 -30.89 1.84
C LEU A 97 20.53 -30.92 2.29
N ALA A 98 20.98 -29.89 3.02
CA ALA A 98 22.32 -29.84 3.59
C ALA A 98 22.59 -30.99 4.58
N ALA A 99 21.61 -31.34 5.43
CA ALA A 99 21.70 -32.46 6.36
C ALA A 99 21.72 -33.82 5.64
N ALA A 100 21.06 -33.94 4.49
CA ALA A 100 21.08 -35.14 3.65
C ALA A 100 22.34 -35.28 2.78
N GLY A 101 23.27 -34.32 2.84
CA GLY A 101 24.48 -34.32 2.02
C GLY A 101 24.21 -34.11 0.52
N VAL A 102 23.03 -33.58 0.17
CA VAL A 102 22.67 -33.20 -1.19
C VAL A 102 23.13 -31.75 -1.40
N PRO A 103 24.05 -31.49 -2.35
CA PRO A 103 24.56 -30.14 -2.62
C PRO A 103 23.48 -29.19 -3.14
#